data_AF-A0A1A9LHJ0-F1
#
_entry.id   AF-A0A1A9LHJ0-F1
#
_cell.length_a   1.000
_cell.length_b   1.000
_cell.length_c   1.000
_cell.angle_alpha   90.00
_cell.angle_beta   90.00
_cell.angle_gamma   90.00
#
_symmetry.space_group_name_H-M   'P 1'
#
loop_
_entity.id
_entity.type
_entity.pdbx_description
1 polymer ?
#
loop_
_entity_poly.entity_id
_entity_poly.type
_entity_poly.pdbx_seq_one_letter_code
_entity_poly.pdbx_strand_id
1 'polypeptide(L)'
;MFGAGFVMDMIQTLKNNRRDHKTLFDKDVDIHYPKYGKIVDYKKMSPAQFEAFKQKLKENELRRQKHLAVVFGSIMLVIICALIYFLFYH
;
A
#
# COMPACT_ATOMS: atom_id res chain seq x y z
N MET A 1 4.35 18.69 54.78
CA MET A 1 4.91 18.79 53.42
C MET A 1 4.37 17.66 52.53
N PHE A 2 3.09 17.69 52.12
CA PHE A 2 2.49 16.57 51.35
C PHE A 2 1.67 16.97 50.11
N GLY A 3 1.51 18.27 49.80
CA GLY A 3 0.71 18.73 48.65
C GLY A 3 1.50 19.14 47.41
N ALA A 4 2.76 19.58 47.57
CA ALA A 4 3.54 20.15 46.48
C ALA A 4 4.04 19.10 45.47
N GLY A 5 4.39 17.89 45.92
CA GLY A 5 4.89 16.83 45.03
C GLY A 5 3.83 16.33 44.04
N PHE A 6 2.58 16.17 44.50
CA PHE A 6 1.49 15.65 43.67
C PHE A 6 1.08 16.60 42.55
N VAL A 7 1.06 17.91 42.84
CA VAL A 7 0.78 18.95 41.84
C VAL A 7 1.91 19.02 40.82
N MET A 8 3.16 18.87 41.25
CA MET A 8 4.32 18.87 40.34
C MET A 8 4.33 17.64 39.41
N ASP A 9 4.00 16.45 39.92
CA ASP A 9 3.85 15.24 39.10
C ASP A 9 2.71 15.36 38.09
N MET A 10 1.59 15.98 38.49
CA MET A 10 0.48 16.27 37.59
C MET A 10 0.88 17.25 36.49
N ILE A 11 1.58 18.33 36.84
CA ILE A 11 2.09 19.32 35.87
C ILE A 11 3.07 18.67 34.90
N GLN A 12 3.96 17.80 35.39
CA GLN A 12 4.93 17.09 34.56
C GLN A 12 4.26 16.08 33.61
N THR A 13 3.21 15.40 34.08
CA THR A 13 2.39 14.48 33.26
C THR A 13 1.63 15.23 32.17
N LEU A 14 1.03 16.38 32.50
CA LEU A 14 0.35 17.24 31.53
C LEU A 14 1.34 17.80 30.50
N LYS A 15 2.54 18.21 30.93
CA LYS A 15 3.58 18.74 30.05
C LYS A 15 4.16 17.67 29.11
N ASN A 16 4.27 16.42 29.57
CA ASN A 16 4.69 15.29 28.73
C ASN A 16 3.60 14.86 27.72
N ASN A 17 2.32 14.90 28.10
CA ASN A 17 1.20 14.64 27.18
C ASN A 17 0.98 15.78 26.17
N ARG A 18 1.44 17.00 26.48
CA ARG A 18 1.41 18.17 25.59
C ARG A 18 2.58 18.23 24.61
N ARG A 19 3.30 17.12 24.36
CA ARG A 19 4.16 17.04 23.19
C ARG A 19 3.26 16.84 21.98
N ASP A 20 3.32 17.78 21.05
CA ASP A 20 2.62 17.78 19.75
C ASP A 20 2.31 16.36 19.27
N HIS A 21 1.11 15.89 19.60
CA HIS A 21 0.55 14.70 19.03
C HIS A 21 0.20 15.09 17.60
N LYS A 22 1.19 15.07 16.69
CA LYS A 22 0.91 14.94 15.26
C LYS A 22 0.24 13.59 15.12
N THR A 23 -1.09 13.57 15.15
CA THR A 23 -1.84 12.37 14.89
C THR A 23 -1.52 11.94 13.46
N LEU A 24 -1.68 10.65 13.14
CA LEU A 24 -1.53 10.17 11.77
C LEU A 24 -2.51 10.87 10.80
N PHE A 25 -3.52 11.57 11.33
CA PHE A 25 -4.49 12.37 10.60
C PHE A 25 -4.07 13.84 10.40
N ASP A 26 -3.14 14.37 11.22
CA ASP A 26 -2.58 15.74 11.09
C ASP A 26 -1.36 15.80 10.18
N LYS A 27 -0.85 14.64 9.75
CA LYS A 27 0.10 14.61 8.65
C LYS A 27 -0.70 14.85 7.39
N ASP A 28 -0.44 15.97 6.71
CA ASP A 28 -0.63 16.06 5.26
C ASP A 28 0.12 14.88 4.65
N VAL A 29 -0.59 13.77 4.47
CA VAL A 29 -0.08 12.59 3.79
C VAL A 29 0.19 13.08 2.38
N ASP A 30 1.47 13.27 2.09
CA ASP A 30 1.94 13.71 0.79
C ASP A 30 1.27 12.82 -0.27
N ILE A 31 0.30 13.39 -0.99
CA ILE A 31 -0.58 12.71 -1.95
C ILE A 31 0.24 12.24 -3.17
N HIS A 32 1.56 12.41 -3.12
CA HIS A 32 2.54 12.01 -4.12
C HIS A 32 2.69 10.50 -4.31
N TYR A 33 2.15 9.66 -3.41
CA TYR A 33 2.20 8.21 -3.56
C TYR A 33 0.81 7.60 -3.77
N PRO A 34 0.22 7.69 -4.97
CA PRO A 34 -0.91 6.85 -5.33
C PRO A 34 -0.41 5.43 -5.61
N LYS A 35 0.05 4.71 -4.56
CA LYS A 35 0.17 3.24 -4.65
C LYS A 35 -1.20 2.61 -4.92
N TYR A 36 -2.26 3.31 -4.56
CA TYR A 36 -3.65 2.97 -4.85
C TYR A 36 -4.22 4.07 -5.74
N GLY A 37 -4.88 3.68 -6.85
CA GLY A 37 -5.55 4.62 -7.74
C GLY A 37 -6.58 5.48 -6.98
N LYS A 38 -6.96 6.62 -7.57
CA LYS A 38 -7.96 7.53 -6.99
C LYS A 38 -9.17 6.73 -6.48
N ILE A 39 -9.57 6.95 -5.23
CA ILE A 39 -10.78 6.39 -4.65
C ILE A 39 -11.96 6.95 -5.48
N VAL A 40 -12.51 6.14 -6.37
CA VAL A 40 -13.65 6.54 -7.21
C VAL A 40 -14.91 6.35 -6.37
N ASP A 41 -15.63 7.44 -6.12
CA ASP A 41 -16.91 7.45 -5.41
C ASP A 41 -17.99 6.81 -6.32
N TYR A 42 -18.13 5.49 -6.19
CA TYR A 42 -18.97 4.62 -7.01
C TYR A 42 -20.46 4.96 -6.94
N LYS A 43 -20.90 5.66 -5.89
CA LYS A 43 -22.30 6.02 -5.68
C LYS A 43 -22.77 7.18 -6.56
N LYS A 44 -21.84 7.95 -7.15
CA LYS A 44 -22.14 9.12 -8.01
C LYS A 44 -21.95 8.83 -9.50
N MET A 45 -21.60 7.60 -9.88
CA MET A 45 -21.27 7.25 -11.26
C MET A 45 -22.55 6.91 -12.05
N SER A 46 -22.70 7.46 -13.27
CA SER A 46 -23.79 7.09 -14.17
C SER A 46 -23.70 5.61 -14.56
N PRO A 47 -24.82 4.91 -14.81
CA PRO A 47 -24.82 3.50 -15.23
C PRO A 47 -23.89 3.23 -16.43
N ALA A 48 -23.83 4.13 -17.40
CA ALA A 48 -22.96 4.01 -18.58
C ALA A 48 -21.46 4.11 -18.20
N GLN A 49 -21.12 4.99 -17.25
CA GLN A 49 -19.76 5.13 -16.76
C GLN A 49 -19.33 3.92 -15.90
N PHE A 50 -20.28 3.30 -15.20
CA PHE A 50 -20.03 2.10 -14.39
C PHE A 50 -19.73 0.87 -15.26
N GLU A 51 -20.44 0.69 -16.38
CA GLU A 51 -20.15 -0.37 -17.35
C GLU A 51 -18.77 -0.19 -18.00
N ALA A 52 -18.43 1.03 -18.40
CA ALA A 52 -17.09 1.33 -18.92
C ALA A 52 -15.99 1.08 -17.87
N PHE A 53 -16.27 1.35 -16.59
CA PHE A 53 -15.36 1.06 -15.49
C PHE A 53 -15.16 -0.44 -15.27
N LYS A 54 -16.24 -1.25 -15.29
CA LYS A 54 -16.15 -2.72 -15.22
C LYS A 54 -15.27 -3.29 -16.34
N GLN A 55 -15.47 -2.80 -17.57
CA GLN A 55 -14.67 -3.24 -18.71
C GLN A 55 -13.18 -2.91 -18.51
N LYS A 56 -12.86 -1.69 -18.07
CA LYS A 56 -11.48 -1.28 -17.75
C LYS A 56 -10.86 -2.13 -16.64
N LEU A 57 -11.61 -2.46 -15.59
CA LEU A 57 -11.12 -3.36 -14.54
C LEU A 57 -10.78 -4.75 -15.08
N LYS A 58 -11.66 -5.32 -15.91
CA LYS A 58 -11.45 -6.64 -16.52
C LYS A 58 -10.23 -6.65 -17.43
N GLU A 59 -10.04 -5.60 -18.23
CA GLU A 59 -8.85 -5.47 -19.08
C GLU A 59 -7.56 -5.33 -18.28
N ASN A 60 -7.57 -4.52 -17.22
CA ASN A 60 -6.40 -4.34 -16.37
C ASN A 60 -6.00 -5.64 -15.68
N GLU A 61 -6.98 -6.39 -15.19
CA GLU A 61 -6.73 -7.70 -14.58
C GLU A 61 -6.15 -8.68 -15.60
N LEU A 62 -6.71 -8.72 -16.82
CA LEU A 62 -6.19 -9.58 -17.89
C LEU A 62 -4.75 -9.21 -18.28
N ARG A 63 -4.44 -7.91 -18.41
CA ARG A 63 -3.08 -7.42 -18.69
C ARG A 63 -2.12 -7.80 -17.56
N ARG A 64 -2.55 -7.65 -16.30
CA ARG A 64 -1.76 -8.03 -15.13
C ARG A 64 -1.45 -9.52 -15.13
N GLN A 65 -2.44 -10.36 -15.38
CA GLN A 65 -2.26 -11.82 -15.45
C GLN A 65 -1.31 -12.22 -16.57
N LYS A 66 -1.45 -11.64 -17.76
CA LYS A 66 -0.53 -11.88 -18.88
C LYS A 66 0.90 -11.47 -18.53
N HIS A 67 1.08 -10.29 -17.95
CA HIS A 67 2.40 -9.81 -17.54
C HIS A 67 3.04 -10.75 -16.50
N LEU A 68 2.28 -11.15 -15.48
CA LEU A 68 2.75 -12.10 -14.47
C LEU A 68 3.11 -13.45 -15.11
N ALA A 69 2.27 -13.99 -15.99
CA ALA A 69 2.54 -15.25 -16.67
C ALA A 69 3.82 -15.20 -17.52
N VAL A 70 4.06 -14.09 -18.23
CA VAL A 70 5.29 -13.90 -19.03
C VAL A 70 6.51 -13.81 -18.13
N VAL A 71 6.46 -13.02 -17.06
CA VAL A 71 7.59 -12.86 -16.14
C VAL A 71 7.90 -14.17 -15.43
N PHE A 72 6.92 -14.82 -14.81
CA PHE A 72 7.13 -16.12 -14.16
C PHE A 72 7.58 -17.20 -15.16
N GLY A 73 6.98 -17.24 -16.34
CA GLY A 73 7.35 -18.17 -17.41
C GLY A 73 8.80 -18.00 -17.84
N SER A 74 9.26 -16.75 -18.03
CA SER A 74 10.65 -16.46 -18.40
C SER A 74 11.64 -16.92 -17.34
N ILE A 75 11.34 -16.66 -16.05
CA ILE A 75 12.22 -17.06 -14.93
C ILE A 75 12.30 -18.59 -14.83
N MET A 76 11.15 -19.27 -14.93
CA MET A 76 11.10 -20.74 -14.91
C MET A 76 11.91 -21.34 -16.06
N LEU A 77 11.82 -20.75 -17.26
CA LEU A 77 12.56 -21.23 -18.43
C LEU A 77 14.07 -21.13 -18.20
N VAL A 78 14.56 -19.99 -17.68
CA VAL A 78 15.99 -19.81 -17.34
C VAL A 78 16.47 -20.86 -16.34
N ILE A 79 15.68 -21.13 -15.29
CA ILE A 79 16.01 -22.15 -14.29
C ILE A 79 16.09 -23.54 -14.93
N ILE A 80 15.12 -23.90 -15.76
CA ILE A 80 15.11 -25.20 -16.46
C ILE A 80 16.34 -25.33 -17.36
N CYS A 81 16.68 -24.28 -18.14
CA CYS A 81 17.89 -24.29 -18.97
C CYS A 81 19.16 -24.46 -18.14
N ALA A 82 19.26 -23.80 -16.99
CA ALA A 82 20.41 -23.94 -16.10
C ALA A 82 20.53 -25.36 -15.52
N LEU A 83 19.40 -25.97 -15.13
CA LEU A 83 19.37 -27.35 -14.64
C LEU A 83 19.77 -28.35 -15.72
N ILE A 84 19.27 -28.18 -16.95
CA ILE A 84 19.65 -29.02 -18.09
C ILE A 84 21.15 -28.88 -18.35
N TYR A 85 21.67 -27.65 -18.39
CA TYR A 85 23.10 -27.43 -18.57
C TYR A 85 23.92 -28.15 -17.48
N PHE A 86 23.53 -28.01 -16.22
CA PHE A 86 24.21 -28.67 -15.11
C PHE A 86 24.14 -30.21 -15.20
N LEU A 87 23.01 -30.78 -15.59
CA LEU A 87 22.84 -32.24 -15.67
C LEU A 87 23.67 -32.89 -16.79
N PHE A 88 23.87 -32.20 -17.91
CA PHE A 88 24.53 -32.77 -19.09
C PHE A 88 26.00 -32.39 -19.23
N TYR A 89 26.45 -31.29 -18.60
CA TYR A 89 27.81 -30.79 -18.72
C TYR A 89 28.60 -30.80 -17.40
N HIS A 90 28.01 -31.29 -16.31
CA HIS A 90 28.70 -31.61 -15.06
C HIS A 90 28.36 -33.05 -14.66
#